data_AF-A0A952XQ36-F1
#
_entry.id   AF-A0A952XQ36-F1
#
_cell.length_a   1.000
_cell.length_b   1.000
_cell.length_c   1.000
_cell.angle_alpha   90.00
_cell.angle_beta   90.00
_cell.angle_gamma   90.00
#
_symmetry.space_group_name_H-M   'P 1'
#
loop_
_entity.id
_entity.type
_entity.pdbx_description
1 polymer ?
#
loop_
_entity_poly.entity_id
_entity_poly.type
_entity_poly.pdbx_seq_one_letter_code
_entity_poly.pdbx_strand_id
1 'polypeptide(L)'
;MLGGRKLFGGLGAGGEGSAGGGWPLWSKIAAVVAVLLLLGYPIAMLMAHQINDDPNFTPRAEFEVEGGSRAVAMAAALIHREVVETKWVANTPFPFPSSFLDNMPNFQVGLMYALSRFAVEMTDSLGRARGTSQVDHDLDHASGLLKYDGTIWVWEPSISIFPTARAETQYQAGMRALMSYNKRLAAGEAVFEKRADNLISLLERVAADLGGVSAAIDARLQDAGAGWFDTQADDVFYANKGRLYGYALLLRALGQDFESMLADRNVATVWEHMIASMVEAASLRPLVVSNGSPDGLIFPNHLAAQGFLLLRGRIQLREVANILAK
;
A
#
# COMPACT_ATOMS: atom_id res chain seq x y z
N MET A 1 -41.72 -90.20 14.72
CA MET A 1 -42.23 -88.84 14.52
C MET A 1 -41.64 -87.93 15.58
N LEU A 2 -40.83 -86.97 15.13
CA LEU A 2 -40.59 -85.62 15.67
C LEU A 2 -40.44 -85.39 17.19
N GLY A 3 -39.20 -85.07 17.57
CA GLY A 3 -38.84 -83.71 18.02
C GLY A 3 -38.90 -83.41 19.53
N GLY A 4 -37.79 -82.91 20.08
CA GLY A 4 -37.85 -82.22 21.38
C GLY A 4 -36.55 -82.04 22.18
N ARG A 5 -35.61 -81.27 21.61
CA ARG A 5 -34.64 -80.32 22.23
C ARG A 5 -33.91 -80.63 23.57
N LYS A 6 -32.61 -80.29 23.52
CA LYS A 6 -31.52 -80.53 24.48
C LYS A 6 -31.62 -79.78 25.83
N LEU A 7 -31.05 -80.45 26.82
CA LEU A 7 -30.69 -80.04 28.19
C LEU A 7 -29.40 -79.18 28.25
N PHE A 8 -29.20 -78.57 29.43
CA PHE A 8 -28.02 -77.85 29.99
C PHE A 8 -27.92 -76.37 29.58
N GLY A 9 -27.78 -75.39 30.47
CA GLY A 9 -27.30 -75.38 31.85
C GLY A 9 -26.10 -74.42 31.92
N GLY A 10 -26.20 -73.32 32.67
CA GLY A 10 -25.05 -72.41 32.88
C GLY A 10 -25.44 -70.97 33.21
N LEU A 11 -25.59 -70.68 34.51
CA LEU A 11 -25.42 -69.34 35.07
C LEU A 11 -23.97 -68.91 34.88
N GLY A 12 -23.75 -67.76 34.24
CA GLY A 12 -22.45 -67.11 34.11
C GLY A 12 -22.65 -65.60 34.14
N ALA A 13 -22.54 -65.01 35.32
CA ALA A 13 -22.34 -63.59 35.48
C ALA A 13 -20.94 -63.25 34.93
N GLY A 14 -20.91 -62.46 33.85
CA GLY A 14 -19.69 -61.89 33.30
C GLY A 14 -20.00 -60.43 32.98
N GLY A 15 -19.47 -59.51 33.78
CA GLY A 15 -19.54 -58.09 33.48
C GLY A 15 -18.81 -57.80 32.18
N GLU A 16 -19.47 -57.13 31.25
CA GLU A 16 -18.81 -56.43 30.15
C GLU A 16 -18.98 -54.93 30.38
N GLY A 17 -17.82 -54.29 30.53
CA GLY A 17 -17.68 -52.94 31.03
C GLY A 17 -18.35 -51.88 30.16
N SER A 18 -18.68 -50.77 30.81
CA SER A 18 -18.91 -49.49 30.17
C SER A 18 -17.74 -49.16 29.24
N ALA A 19 -17.94 -49.30 27.93
CA ALA A 19 -17.07 -48.69 26.94
C ALA A 19 -17.32 -47.17 26.96
N GLY A 20 -16.83 -46.51 28.01
CA GLY A 20 -16.59 -45.08 28.02
C GLY A 20 -15.44 -44.78 27.07
N GLY A 21 -15.73 -44.84 25.77
CA GLY A 21 -14.77 -44.60 24.69
C GLY A 21 -14.38 -43.13 24.68
N GLY A 22 -13.45 -42.75 25.56
CA GLY A 22 -12.82 -41.44 25.50
C GLY A 22 -12.18 -41.22 24.14
N TRP A 23 -12.26 -39.99 23.64
CA TRP A 23 -11.65 -39.60 22.36
C TRP A 23 -10.20 -40.09 22.25
N PRO A 24 -9.81 -40.69 21.10
CA PRO A 24 -8.44 -41.17 20.92
C PRO A 24 -7.46 -40.00 21.01
N LEU A 25 -6.26 -40.25 21.53
CA LEU A 25 -5.27 -39.19 21.85
C LEU A 25 -5.01 -38.23 20.67
N TRP A 26 -4.94 -38.74 19.44
CA TRP A 26 -4.74 -37.92 18.23
C TRP A 26 -5.87 -36.90 17.99
N SER A 27 -7.12 -37.24 18.33
CA SER A 27 -8.26 -36.33 18.17
C SER A 27 -8.27 -35.22 19.23
N LYS A 28 -7.79 -35.51 20.45
CA LYS A 28 -7.57 -34.49 21.49
C LYS A 28 -6.44 -33.54 21.10
N ILE A 29 -5.34 -34.07 20.56
CA ILE A 29 -4.23 -33.25 20.03
C ILE A 29 -4.71 -32.40 18.86
N ALA A 30 -5.45 -32.97 17.91
CA ALA A 30 -6.01 -32.23 16.78
C ALA A 30 -6.97 -31.13 17.22
N ALA A 31 -7.82 -31.38 18.23
CA ALA A 31 -8.70 -30.37 18.80
C ALA A 31 -7.93 -29.21 19.45
N VAL A 32 -6.87 -29.52 20.22
CA VAL A 32 -5.99 -28.49 20.81
C VAL A 32 -5.29 -27.67 19.73
N VAL A 33 -4.73 -28.31 18.70
CA VAL A 33 -4.11 -27.61 17.56
C VAL A 33 -5.14 -26.75 16.82
N ALA A 34 -6.34 -27.25 16.58
CA ALA A 34 -7.41 -26.50 15.93
C ALA A 34 -7.82 -25.26 16.74
N VAL A 35 -7.91 -25.37 18.07
CA VAL A 35 -8.19 -24.23 18.95
C VAL A 35 -7.03 -23.23 18.95
N LEU A 36 -5.78 -23.70 19.00
CA LEU A 36 -4.59 -22.85 18.91
C LEU A 36 -4.52 -22.11 17.57
N LEU A 37 -4.91 -22.75 16.47
CA LEU A 37 -5.00 -22.11 15.16
C LEU A 37 -6.18 -21.12 15.12
N LEU A 38 -7.37 -21.51 15.58
CA LEU A 38 -8.56 -20.64 15.60
C LEU A 38 -8.37 -19.37 16.42
N LEU A 39 -7.62 -19.44 17.52
CA LEU A 39 -7.34 -18.28 18.38
C LEU A 39 -6.04 -17.56 17.99
N GLY A 40 -4.99 -18.31 17.66
CA GLY A 40 -3.68 -17.78 17.33
C GLY A 40 -3.65 -17.07 15.99
N TYR A 41 -4.45 -17.52 15.01
CA TYR A 41 -4.48 -16.94 13.67
C TYR A 41 -5.05 -15.51 13.67
N PRO A 42 -6.23 -15.22 14.26
CA PRO A 42 -6.72 -13.85 14.37
C PRO A 42 -5.81 -12.94 15.20
N ILE A 43 -5.18 -13.47 16.26
CA ILE A 43 -4.20 -12.70 17.05
C ILE A 43 -3.00 -12.34 16.19
N ALA A 44 -2.45 -13.29 15.44
CA ALA A 44 -1.33 -13.05 14.53
C ALA A 44 -1.70 -12.07 13.39
N MET A 45 -2.94 -12.14 12.87
CA MET A 45 -3.47 -11.15 11.92
C MET A 45 -3.51 -9.75 12.53
N LEU A 46 -4.05 -9.60 13.73
CA LEU A 46 -4.12 -8.31 14.43
C LEU A 46 -2.74 -7.75 14.75
N MET A 47 -1.77 -8.59 15.08
CA MET A 47 -0.38 -8.18 15.32
C MET A 47 0.34 -7.78 14.03
N ALA A 48 0.02 -8.42 12.90
CA ALA A 48 0.61 -8.10 11.61
C ALA A 48 -0.07 -6.90 10.94
N HIS A 49 -1.33 -6.58 11.30
CA HIS A 49 -2.08 -5.49 10.73
C HIS A 49 -1.55 -4.13 11.21
N GLN A 50 -0.91 -3.41 10.30
CA GLN A 50 -0.42 -2.07 10.56
C GLN A 50 -0.53 -1.21 9.30
N ILE A 51 -1.35 -0.16 9.34
CA ILE A 51 -1.45 0.84 8.29
C ILE A 51 -0.73 2.10 8.77
N ASN A 52 0.40 2.41 8.14
CA ASN A 52 1.21 3.57 8.51
C ASN A 52 0.76 4.82 7.74
N ASP A 53 -0.26 5.49 8.25
CA ASP A 53 -0.89 6.67 7.62
C ASP A 53 -0.63 7.99 8.37
N ASP A 54 0.40 8.06 9.23
CA ASP A 54 0.77 9.29 9.93
C ASP A 54 1.11 10.42 8.93
N PRO A 55 0.28 11.47 8.81
CA PRO A 55 0.52 12.53 7.85
C PRO A 55 1.74 13.36 8.22
N ASN A 56 2.23 13.32 9.45
CA ASN A 56 3.40 14.07 9.90
C ASN A 56 4.70 13.25 9.85
N PHE A 57 4.68 12.12 9.13
CA PHE A 57 5.88 11.31 8.92
C PHE A 57 7.05 12.17 8.42
N THR A 58 8.20 11.99 9.06
CA THR A 58 9.47 12.64 8.73
C THR A 58 10.54 11.56 8.57
N PRO A 59 11.42 11.67 7.54
CA PRO A 59 12.54 10.76 7.38
C PRO A 59 13.46 10.81 8.61
N ARG A 60 14.00 9.65 9.00
CA ARG A 60 15.08 9.62 10.00
C ARG A 60 16.35 10.23 9.40
N ALA A 61 17.26 10.70 10.26
CA ALA A 61 18.51 11.34 9.86
C ALA A 61 19.38 10.50 8.90
N GLU A 62 19.26 9.18 8.92
CA GLU A 62 19.99 8.27 8.00
C GLU A 62 19.55 8.37 6.53
N PHE A 63 18.33 8.85 6.27
CA PHE A 63 17.81 9.11 4.92
C PHE A 63 18.04 10.55 4.47
N GLU A 64 18.27 11.47 5.42
CA GLU A 64 18.54 12.85 5.10
C GLU A 64 19.96 13.02 4.59
N VAL A 65 20.09 13.67 3.43
CA VAL A 65 21.39 14.01 2.84
C VAL A 65 21.46 15.52 2.72
N GLU A 66 22.39 16.14 3.45
CA GLU A 66 22.62 17.59 3.36
C GLU A 66 23.04 17.96 1.93
N GLY A 67 22.39 18.97 1.34
CA GLY A 67 22.58 19.34 -0.07
C GLY A 67 21.86 18.43 -1.07
N GLY A 68 21.22 17.35 -0.63
CA GLY A 68 20.34 16.51 -1.44
C GLY A 68 18.90 17.03 -1.52
N SER A 69 18.05 16.32 -2.27
CA SER A 69 16.61 16.52 -2.33
C SER A 69 15.93 15.90 -1.11
N ARG A 70 15.05 16.68 -0.47
CA ARG A 70 14.17 16.23 0.62
C ARG A 70 13.11 15.27 0.10
N ALA A 71 12.59 15.47 -1.12
CA ALA A 71 11.61 14.58 -1.73
C ALA A 71 12.17 13.18 -2.01
N VAL A 72 13.43 13.09 -2.47
CA VAL A 72 14.11 11.79 -2.66
C VAL A 72 14.36 11.08 -1.34
N ALA A 73 14.78 11.82 -0.30
CA ALA A 73 14.93 11.26 1.05
C ALA A 73 13.58 10.73 1.60
N MET A 74 12.50 11.47 1.39
CA MET A 74 11.14 11.05 1.74
C MET A 74 10.74 9.75 1.03
N ALA A 75 10.97 9.66 -0.29
CA ALA A 75 10.68 8.46 -1.05
C ALA A 75 11.43 7.24 -0.50
N ALA A 76 12.74 7.37 -0.25
CA ALA A 76 13.56 6.30 0.30
C ALA A 76 13.10 5.87 1.70
N ALA A 77 12.79 6.82 2.58
CA ALA A 77 12.31 6.55 3.93
C ALA A 77 10.95 5.83 3.94
N LEU A 78 10.03 6.19 3.04
CA LEU A 78 8.73 5.52 2.91
C LEU A 78 8.89 4.08 2.40
N ILE A 79 9.77 3.84 1.42
CA ILE A 79 10.09 2.49 0.96
C ILE A 79 10.66 1.65 2.11
N HIS A 80 11.62 2.21 2.86
CA HIS A 80 12.21 1.52 4.01
C HIS A 80 11.15 1.13 5.05
N ARG A 81 10.29 2.08 5.41
CA ARG A 81 9.23 1.85 6.39
C ARG A 81 8.31 0.70 5.98
N GLU A 82 7.83 0.67 4.75
CA GLU A 82 6.89 -0.37 4.31
C GLU A 82 7.58 -1.72 4.09
N VAL A 83 8.77 -1.73 3.51
CA VAL A 83 9.40 -2.97 3.08
C VAL A 83 10.23 -3.61 4.20
N VAL A 84 10.88 -2.81 5.05
CA VAL A 84 11.80 -3.29 6.08
C VAL A 84 11.16 -3.28 7.46
N GLU A 85 10.55 -2.15 7.88
CA GLU A 85 10.04 -2.02 9.25
C GLU A 85 8.70 -2.73 9.43
N THR A 86 7.75 -2.42 8.55
CA THR A 86 6.38 -2.96 8.60
C THR A 86 6.30 -4.34 7.98
N LYS A 87 7.25 -4.66 7.09
CA LYS A 87 7.27 -5.79 6.18
C LYS A 87 6.24 -5.65 5.07
N TRP A 88 6.67 -6.04 3.87
CA TRP A 88 5.82 -6.03 2.69
C TRP A 88 4.86 -7.23 2.74
N VAL A 89 3.56 -6.95 2.82
CA VAL A 89 2.54 -8.00 2.99
C VAL A 89 1.87 -8.36 1.67
N ALA A 90 1.95 -7.50 0.65
CA ALA A 90 1.22 -7.66 -0.61
C ALA A 90 1.57 -8.91 -1.43
N ASN A 91 2.72 -9.54 -1.16
CA ASN A 91 3.11 -10.82 -1.76
C ASN A 91 3.23 -11.95 -0.73
N THR A 92 2.64 -11.82 0.46
CA THR A 92 2.72 -12.88 1.48
C THR A 92 1.90 -14.10 1.04
N PRO A 93 2.48 -15.31 0.94
CA PRO A 93 1.75 -16.48 0.45
C PRO A 93 0.84 -17.07 1.53
N PHE A 94 -0.16 -17.82 1.08
CA PHE A 94 -0.88 -18.75 1.94
C PHE A 94 0.09 -19.80 2.54
N PRO A 95 0.00 -20.18 3.84
CA PRO A 95 -1.07 -19.89 4.80
C PRO A 95 -0.70 -18.86 5.87
N PHE A 96 0.20 -17.90 5.63
CA PHE A 96 0.60 -16.94 6.67
C PHE A 96 -0.57 -16.02 7.07
N PRO A 97 -0.78 -15.72 8.36
CA PRO A 97 -1.89 -14.87 8.83
C PRO A 97 -2.06 -13.56 8.08
N SER A 98 -0.96 -12.88 7.76
CA SER A 98 -0.98 -11.61 7.04
C SER A 98 -1.50 -11.73 5.59
N SER A 99 -1.55 -12.91 4.98
CA SER A 99 -2.16 -13.11 3.64
C SER A 99 -3.67 -12.91 3.62
N PHE A 100 -4.31 -12.85 4.80
CA PHE A 100 -5.75 -12.57 4.95
C PHE A 100 -6.02 -11.11 5.29
N LEU A 101 -4.98 -10.27 5.36
CA LEU A 101 -5.13 -8.83 5.45
C LEU A 101 -5.28 -8.29 4.04
N ASP A 102 -6.33 -7.54 3.76
CA ASP A 102 -6.64 -6.91 2.46
C ASP A 102 -6.30 -5.41 2.48
N ASN A 103 -6.72 -4.70 3.52
CA ASN A 103 -6.59 -3.25 3.63
C ASN A 103 -5.13 -2.79 3.66
N MET A 104 -4.31 -3.49 4.43
CA MET A 104 -2.89 -3.19 4.58
C MET A 104 -2.11 -3.36 3.27
N PRO A 105 -2.16 -4.51 2.56
CA PRO A 105 -1.44 -4.65 1.29
C PRO A 105 -1.97 -3.71 0.21
N ASN A 106 -3.28 -3.42 0.14
CA ASN A 106 -3.80 -2.42 -0.79
C ASN A 106 -3.22 -1.02 -0.51
N PHE A 107 -3.14 -0.62 0.76
CA PHE A 107 -2.47 0.63 1.15
C PHE A 107 -0.99 0.64 0.74
N GLN A 108 -0.26 -0.45 0.98
CA GLN A 108 1.16 -0.58 0.62
C GLN A 108 1.38 -0.47 -0.89
N VAL A 109 0.57 -1.19 -1.69
CA VAL A 109 0.62 -1.14 -3.15
C VAL A 109 0.27 0.26 -3.67
N GLY A 110 -0.75 0.90 -3.10
CA GLY A 110 -1.10 2.28 -3.41
C GLY A 110 0.05 3.26 -3.16
N LEU A 111 0.67 3.19 -1.99
CA LEU A 111 1.83 4.01 -1.64
C LEU A 111 3.01 3.75 -2.59
N MET A 112 3.37 2.49 -2.81
CA MET A 112 4.49 2.13 -3.70
C MET A 112 4.25 2.58 -5.14
N TYR A 113 3.00 2.54 -5.61
CA TYR A 113 2.63 3.09 -6.91
C TYR A 113 2.97 4.59 -7.03
N ALA A 114 2.60 5.39 -6.02
CA ALA A 114 2.91 6.82 -6.01
C ALA A 114 4.43 7.08 -6.00
N LEU A 115 5.19 6.31 -5.20
CA LEU A 115 6.66 6.38 -5.14
C LEU A 115 7.32 5.99 -6.47
N SER A 116 6.79 4.95 -7.13
CA SER A 116 7.24 4.50 -8.45
C SER A 116 7.00 5.57 -9.51
N ARG A 117 5.80 6.18 -9.54
CA ARG A 117 5.49 7.29 -10.45
C ARG A 117 6.36 8.51 -10.20
N PHE A 118 6.62 8.84 -8.94
CA PHE A 118 7.55 9.90 -8.59
C PHE A 118 8.97 9.61 -9.09
N ALA A 119 9.49 8.39 -8.89
CA ALA A 119 10.81 8.02 -9.38
C ALA A 119 10.92 8.09 -10.92
N VAL A 120 9.87 7.71 -11.65
CA VAL A 120 9.82 7.87 -13.12
C VAL A 120 9.90 9.34 -13.51
N GLU A 121 9.08 10.19 -12.88
CA GLU A 121 9.09 11.61 -13.20
C GLU A 121 10.42 12.28 -12.81
N MET A 122 11.04 11.85 -11.71
CA MET A 122 12.39 12.25 -11.35
C MET A 122 13.39 11.92 -12.46
N THR A 123 13.33 10.73 -13.04
CA THR A 123 14.20 10.31 -14.15
C THR A 123 13.98 11.14 -15.42
N ASP A 124 12.73 11.49 -15.70
CA ASP A 124 12.31 12.12 -16.95
C ASP A 124 12.51 13.65 -16.95
N SER A 125 12.18 14.34 -15.86
CA SER A 125 12.16 15.82 -15.81
C SER A 125 13.12 16.45 -14.80
N LEU A 126 13.21 15.92 -13.58
CA LEU A 126 13.98 16.58 -12.49
C LEU A 126 15.45 16.18 -12.44
N GLY A 127 15.80 14.96 -12.85
CA GLY A 127 17.14 14.38 -12.74
C GLY A 127 18.11 14.79 -13.86
N ARG A 128 17.75 15.79 -14.68
CA ARG A 128 18.49 16.15 -15.90
C ARG A 128 18.60 17.66 -16.07
N ALA A 129 19.76 18.12 -16.52
CA ALA A 129 20.00 19.55 -16.80
C ALA A 129 19.25 20.06 -18.05
N ARG A 130 18.99 19.19 -19.04
CA ARG A 130 18.20 19.49 -20.26
C ARG A 130 17.47 18.23 -20.71
N GLY A 131 16.38 18.37 -21.46
CA GLY A 131 15.61 17.23 -21.99
C GLY A 131 16.40 16.27 -22.87
N THR A 132 17.59 16.65 -23.35
CA THR A 132 18.51 15.79 -24.13
C THR A 132 19.75 15.32 -23.36
N SER A 133 19.92 15.72 -22.11
CA SER A 133 21.02 15.25 -21.26
C SER A 133 20.89 13.76 -20.96
N GLN A 134 21.98 13.07 -20.61
CA GLN A 134 21.90 11.67 -20.18
C GLN A 134 21.07 11.51 -18.91
N VAL A 135 20.46 10.32 -18.76
CA VAL A 135 19.68 9.94 -17.59
C VAL A 135 20.66 9.73 -16.46
N ASP A 136 20.32 10.17 -15.24
CA ASP A 136 21.09 9.71 -14.09
C ASP A 136 20.87 8.20 -13.90
N HIS A 137 21.96 7.44 -13.85
CA HIS A 137 21.90 5.98 -13.82
C HIS A 137 21.19 5.43 -12.57
N ASP A 138 21.34 6.09 -11.42
CA ASP A 138 20.75 5.65 -10.17
C ASP A 138 19.24 5.92 -10.17
N LEU A 139 18.80 7.06 -10.72
CA LEU A 139 17.37 7.34 -10.91
C LEU A 139 16.73 6.41 -11.94
N ASP A 140 17.39 6.16 -13.07
CA ASP A 140 16.89 5.24 -14.09
C ASP A 140 16.69 3.84 -13.48
N HIS A 141 17.71 3.35 -12.79
CA HIS A 141 17.69 2.06 -12.11
C HIS A 141 16.61 2.01 -11.03
N ALA A 142 16.50 3.03 -10.17
CA ALA A 142 15.45 3.12 -9.17
C ALA A 142 14.05 3.07 -9.80
N SER A 143 13.82 3.86 -10.86
CA SER A 143 12.53 3.92 -11.54
C SER A 143 12.14 2.58 -12.20
N GLY A 144 13.11 1.81 -12.69
CA GLY A 144 12.90 0.47 -13.21
C GLY A 144 12.53 -0.53 -12.10
N LEU A 145 13.27 -0.52 -11.00
CA LEU A 145 13.06 -1.42 -9.87
C LEU A 145 11.73 -1.19 -9.16
N LEU A 146 11.32 0.08 -8.99
CA LEU A 146 10.07 0.43 -8.32
C LEU A 146 8.83 0.17 -9.17
N LYS A 147 8.97 -0.10 -10.47
CA LYS A 147 7.87 -0.58 -11.32
C LYS A 147 7.55 -2.06 -11.14
N TYR A 148 8.39 -2.79 -10.42
CA TYR A 148 8.19 -4.22 -10.21
C TYR A 148 6.85 -4.49 -9.51
N ASP A 149 6.15 -5.54 -9.95
CA ASP A 149 4.85 -5.90 -9.39
C ASP A 149 5.01 -6.33 -7.93
N GLY A 150 4.27 -5.64 -7.06
CA GLY A 150 4.32 -5.84 -5.61
C GLY A 150 3.70 -7.14 -5.12
N THR A 151 2.97 -7.86 -5.97
CA THR A 151 2.27 -9.10 -5.60
C THR A 151 3.11 -10.36 -5.85
N ILE A 152 4.26 -10.22 -6.53
CA ILE A 152 5.14 -11.36 -6.85
C ILE A 152 5.95 -11.78 -5.62
N TRP A 153 5.73 -13.02 -5.16
CA TRP A 153 6.39 -13.59 -3.96
C TRP A 153 7.73 -14.28 -4.25
N VAL A 154 7.72 -15.41 -4.96
CA VAL A 154 8.91 -16.24 -5.24
C VAL A 154 8.83 -16.90 -6.62
N TRP A 155 7.63 -17.25 -7.09
CA TRP A 155 7.44 -17.93 -8.36
C TRP A 155 6.02 -17.72 -8.88
N GLU A 156 5.91 -17.22 -10.11
CA GLU A 156 4.66 -17.10 -10.83
C GLU A 156 4.78 -17.86 -12.17
N PRO A 157 4.22 -19.09 -12.27
CA PRO A 157 4.41 -19.97 -13.43
C PRO A 157 3.88 -19.40 -14.75
N SER A 158 2.93 -18.46 -14.67
CA SER A 158 2.38 -17.73 -15.82
C SER A 158 3.34 -16.68 -16.39
N ILE A 159 4.36 -16.26 -15.64
CA ILE A 159 5.37 -15.25 -16.04
C ILE A 159 6.75 -15.90 -16.25
N SER A 160 7.16 -16.86 -15.40
CA SER A 160 8.47 -17.51 -15.47
C SER A 160 8.46 -18.95 -14.95
N ILE A 161 9.18 -19.84 -15.63
CA ILE A 161 9.43 -21.22 -15.18
C ILE A 161 10.49 -21.33 -14.06
N PHE A 162 11.20 -20.24 -13.75
CA PHE A 162 12.20 -20.16 -12.68
C PHE A 162 11.76 -19.18 -11.58
N PRO A 163 12.21 -19.35 -10.32
CA PRO A 163 11.93 -18.42 -9.23
C PRO A 163 12.38 -17.00 -9.59
N THR A 164 11.52 -16.03 -9.33
CA THR A 164 11.79 -14.60 -9.53
C THR A 164 12.27 -13.95 -8.22
N ALA A 165 13.00 -12.86 -8.35
CA ALA A 165 13.38 -12.06 -7.19
C ALA A 165 12.12 -11.44 -6.56
N ARG A 166 11.99 -11.52 -5.24
CA ARG A 166 10.83 -10.99 -4.51
C ARG A 166 10.70 -9.47 -4.68
N ALA A 167 9.47 -8.96 -4.67
CA ALA A 167 9.19 -7.53 -4.79
C ALA A 167 9.97 -6.69 -3.77
N GLU A 168 10.10 -7.17 -2.53
CA GLU A 168 10.84 -6.51 -1.45
C GLU A 168 12.30 -6.27 -1.81
N THR A 169 12.94 -7.24 -2.46
CA THR A 169 14.33 -7.14 -2.88
C THR A 169 14.49 -6.05 -3.94
N GLN A 170 13.53 -5.95 -4.87
CA GLN A 170 13.52 -4.91 -5.90
C GLN A 170 13.29 -3.54 -5.28
N TYR A 171 12.32 -3.39 -4.37
CA TYR A 171 12.05 -2.13 -3.70
C TYR A 171 13.19 -1.67 -2.80
N GLN A 172 13.83 -2.57 -2.05
CA GLN A 172 15.04 -2.24 -1.28
C GLN A 172 16.23 -1.85 -2.17
N ALA A 173 16.37 -2.47 -3.35
CA ALA A 173 17.37 -2.05 -4.32
C ALA A 173 17.05 -0.66 -4.89
N GLY A 174 15.78 -0.38 -5.21
CA GLY A 174 15.32 0.93 -5.68
C GLY A 174 15.54 2.04 -4.64
N MET A 175 15.22 1.76 -3.38
CA MET A 175 15.51 2.65 -2.24
C MET A 175 17.01 2.98 -2.14
N ARG A 176 17.89 1.97 -2.26
CA ARG A 176 19.35 2.19 -2.22
C ARG A 176 19.83 3.03 -3.40
N ALA A 177 19.26 2.83 -4.59
CA ALA A 177 19.56 3.64 -5.77
C ALA A 177 19.11 5.10 -5.59
N LEU A 178 17.90 5.35 -5.05
CA LEU A 178 17.46 6.71 -4.69
C LEU A 178 18.42 7.38 -3.69
N MET A 179 18.86 6.66 -2.67
CA MET A 179 19.84 7.17 -1.70
C MET A 179 21.22 7.44 -2.32
N SER A 180 21.65 6.60 -3.26
CA SER A 180 22.90 6.81 -4.02
C SER A 180 22.83 8.08 -4.87
N TYR A 181 21.73 8.25 -5.63
CA TYR A 181 21.46 9.48 -6.36
C TYR A 181 21.51 10.70 -5.44
N ASN A 182 20.84 10.64 -4.28
CA ASN A 182 20.76 11.80 -3.39
C ASN A 182 22.12 12.19 -2.79
N LYS A 183 22.98 11.20 -2.51
CA LYS A 183 24.38 11.42 -2.08
C LYS A 183 25.23 12.05 -3.20
N ARG A 184 25.08 11.57 -4.43
CA ARG A 184 25.75 12.14 -5.60
C ARG A 184 25.27 13.56 -5.89
N LEU A 185 23.98 13.82 -5.70
CA LEU A 185 23.42 15.17 -5.83
C LEU A 185 24.07 16.14 -4.84
N ALA A 186 24.19 15.74 -3.57
CA ALA A 186 24.89 16.53 -2.55
C ALA A 186 26.39 16.77 -2.87
N ALA A 187 27.04 15.80 -3.52
CA ALA A 187 28.43 15.92 -3.97
C ALA A 187 28.58 16.74 -5.27
N GLY A 188 27.49 17.18 -5.90
CA GLY A 188 27.52 17.89 -7.20
C GLY A 188 27.78 16.97 -8.40
N GLU A 189 27.67 15.65 -8.22
CA GLU A 189 27.89 14.63 -9.25
C GLU A 189 26.60 14.19 -9.96
N ALA A 190 25.44 14.66 -9.48
CA ALA A 190 24.15 14.46 -10.10
C ALA A 190 23.38 15.79 -10.16
N VAL A 191 22.37 15.86 -11.01
CA VAL A 191 21.59 17.08 -11.24
C VAL A 191 20.18 16.90 -10.68
N PHE A 192 19.69 17.93 -10.00
CA PHE A 192 18.29 18.11 -9.63
C PHE A 192 17.85 19.48 -10.12
N GLU A 193 17.15 19.51 -11.25
CA GLU A 193 16.84 20.72 -11.99
C GLU A 193 15.58 21.39 -11.45
N LYS A 194 15.78 22.45 -10.64
CA LYS A 194 14.74 23.20 -9.94
C LYS A 194 14.07 24.24 -10.84
N ARG A 195 13.57 23.83 -12.00
CA ARG A 195 12.88 24.71 -12.95
C ARG A 195 11.36 24.59 -12.84
N ALA A 196 10.66 25.69 -13.11
CA ALA A 196 9.20 25.74 -13.04
C ALA A 196 8.54 24.76 -14.02
N ASP A 197 9.05 24.63 -15.24
CA ASP A 197 8.52 23.70 -16.25
C ASP A 197 8.67 22.23 -15.85
N ASN A 198 9.75 21.88 -15.14
CA ASN A 198 9.94 20.53 -14.58
C ASN A 198 8.98 20.27 -13.41
N LEU A 199 8.77 21.26 -12.53
CA LEU A 199 7.81 21.13 -11.44
C LEU A 199 6.37 21.02 -11.97
N ILE A 200 5.98 21.89 -12.92
CA ILE A 200 4.67 21.84 -13.59
C ILE A 200 4.45 20.46 -14.21
N SER A 201 5.45 19.99 -14.94
CA SER A 201 5.53 18.64 -15.48
C SER A 201 5.16 17.60 -14.42
N LEU A 202 5.89 17.54 -13.29
CA LEU A 202 5.58 16.59 -12.23
C LEU A 202 4.16 16.72 -11.69
N LEU A 203 3.71 17.95 -11.43
CA LEU A 203 2.37 18.22 -10.93
C LEU A 203 1.30 17.70 -11.90
N GLU A 204 1.44 17.94 -13.20
CA GLU A 204 0.50 17.45 -14.21
C GLU A 204 0.41 15.92 -14.24
N ARG A 205 1.52 15.21 -14.05
CA ARG A 205 1.54 13.73 -14.02
C ARG A 205 0.85 13.22 -12.76
N VAL A 206 1.07 13.86 -11.61
CA VAL A 206 0.33 13.55 -10.37
C VAL A 206 -1.17 13.82 -10.54
N ALA A 207 -1.57 14.95 -11.15
CA ALA A 207 -2.97 15.23 -11.46
C ALA A 207 -3.59 14.23 -12.42
N ALA A 208 -2.84 13.73 -13.40
CA ALA A 208 -3.30 12.71 -14.32
C ALA A 208 -3.55 11.39 -13.57
N ASP A 209 -2.62 10.97 -12.69
CA ASP A 209 -2.78 9.76 -11.89
C ASP A 209 -3.99 9.86 -10.94
N LEU A 210 -4.12 10.97 -10.20
CA LEU A 210 -5.31 11.21 -9.37
C LEU A 210 -6.61 11.25 -10.19
N GLY A 211 -6.54 11.64 -11.47
CA GLY A 211 -7.67 11.52 -12.39
C GLY A 211 -8.07 10.06 -12.66
N GLY A 212 -7.08 9.18 -12.85
CA GLY A 212 -7.31 7.74 -12.98
C GLY A 212 -7.88 7.12 -11.70
N VAL A 213 -7.38 7.55 -10.53
CA VAL A 213 -7.92 7.13 -9.23
C VAL A 213 -9.38 7.56 -9.07
N SER A 214 -9.71 8.80 -9.44
CA SER A 214 -11.09 9.28 -9.41
C SER A 214 -12.01 8.47 -10.31
N ALA A 215 -11.52 8.02 -11.48
CA ALA A 215 -12.30 7.18 -12.39
C ALA A 215 -12.53 5.76 -11.82
N ALA A 216 -11.55 5.20 -11.09
CA ALA A 216 -11.72 3.92 -10.39
C ALA A 216 -12.76 4.02 -9.27
N ILE A 217 -12.77 5.13 -8.53
CA ILE A 217 -13.83 5.42 -7.55
C ILE A 217 -15.19 5.49 -8.25
N ASP A 218 -15.31 6.28 -9.33
CA ASP A 218 -16.58 6.44 -10.05
C ASP A 218 -17.12 5.11 -10.58
N ALA A 219 -16.26 4.28 -11.18
CA ALA A 219 -16.64 2.94 -11.64
C ALA A 219 -17.19 2.08 -10.50
N ARG A 220 -16.56 2.10 -9.32
CA ARG A 220 -17.03 1.36 -8.13
C ARG A 220 -18.32 1.96 -7.53
N LEU A 221 -18.54 3.27 -7.68
CA LEU A 221 -19.78 3.93 -7.28
C LEU A 221 -20.97 3.57 -8.19
N GLN A 222 -20.74 3.22 -9.46
CA GLN A 222 -21.81 2.75 -10.36
C GLN A 222 -22.35 1.37 -9.91
N ASP A 223 -21.49 0.57 -9.27
CA ASP A 223 -21.86 -0.70 -8.62
C ASP A 223 -22.25 -0.52 -7.13
N ALA A 224 -22.59 0.70 -6.71
CA ALA A 224 -22.99 0.98 -5.33
C ALA A 224 -24.31 0.31 -4.94
N GLY A 225 -24.50 0.10 -3.64
CA GLY A 225 -25.71 -0.53 -3.08
C GLY A 225 -25.46 -1.87 -2.38
N ALA A 226 -24.21 -2.36 -2.39
CA ALA A 226 -23.78 -3.52 -1.59
C ALA A 226 -23.64 -3.20 -0.08
N GLY A 227 -23.71 -1.93 0.31
CA GLY A 227 -23.57 -1.49 1.70
C GLY A 227 -22.16 -1.79 2.23
N TRP A 228 -22.07 -2.61 3.27
CA TRP A 228 -20.81 -3.04 3.88
C TRP A 228 -20.17 -4.29 3.24
N PHE A 229 -20.81 -4.87 2.22
CA PHE A 229 -20.43 -6.20 1.70
C PHE A 229 -19.81 -6.19 0.30
N ASP A 230 -19.32 -5.06 -0.23
CA ASP A 230 -18.42 -5.11 -1.40
C ASP A 230 -16.94 -5.04 -0.99
N THR A 231 -16.34 -6.22 -0.96
CA THR A 231 -14.90 -6.47 -0.70
C THR A 231 -13.98 -5.96 -1.83
N GLN A 232 -14.47 -5.06 -2.68
CA GLN A 232 -13.68 -4.34 -3.67
C GLN A 232 -13.67 -2.84 -3.37
N ALA A 233 -14.64 -2.33 -2.61
CA ALA A 233 -14.65 -0.92 -2.22
C ALA A 233 -13.55 -0.63 -1.21
N ASP A 234 -13.28 -1.57 -0.29
CA ASP A 234 -12.13 -1.54 0.60
C ASP A 234 -10.80 -1.56 -0.16
N ASP A 235 -10.63 -2.47 -1.13
CA ASP A 235 -9.44 -2.54 -1.98
C ASP A 235 -9.16 -1.19 -2.64
N VAL A 236 -10.17 -0.63 -3.33
CA VAL A 236 -10.09 0.68 -3.99
C VAL A 236 -9.80 1.78 -2.96
N PHE A 237 -10.51 1.79 -1.83
CA PHE A 237 -10.36 2.82 -0.81
C PHE A 237 -8.94 2.86 -0.22
N TYR A 238 -8.37 1.71 0.14
CA TYR A 238 -7.05 1.64 0.75
C TYR A 238 -5.92 1.84 -0.27
N ALA A 239 -6.06 1.35 -1.50
CA ALA A 239 -5.12 1.68 -2.57
C ALA A 239 -5.09 3.19 -2.84
N ASN A 240 -6.26 3.85 -2.85
CA ASN A 240 -6.35 5.29 -3.04
C ASN A 240 -5.78 6.06 -1.84
N LYS A 241 -6.08 5.61 -0.62
CA LYS A 241 -5.51 6.14 0.62
C LYS A 241 -3.98 6.12 0.57
N GLY A 242 -3.38 4.99 0.16
CA GLY A 242 -1.93 4.85 0.01
C GLY A 242 -1.33 5.81 -1.03
N ARG A 243 -1.97 5.96 -2.19
CA ARG A 243 -1.52 6.91 -3.22
C ARG A 243 -1.57 8.36 -2.77
N LEU A 244 -2.71 8.78 -2.20
CA LEU A 244 -2.91 10.13 -1.67
C LEU A 244 -1.91 10.44 -0.55
N TYR A 245 -1.69 9.48 0.34
CA TYR A 245 -0.69 9.58 1.40
C TYR A 245 0.73 9.77 0.84
N GLY A 246 1.14 8.92 -0.12
CA GLY A 246 2.44 9.02 -0.76
C GLY A 246 2.66 10.35 -1.47
N TYR A 247 1.70 10.80 -2.28
CA TYR A 247 1.79 12.09 -2.95
C TYR A 247 1.80 13.27 -1.99
N ALA A 248 0.98 13.26 -0.93
CA ALA A 248 0.97 14.34 0.05
C ALA A 248 2.35 14.52 0.71
N LEU A 249 3.00 13.42 1.10
CA LEU A 249 4.32 13.46 1.72
C LEU A 249 5.43 13.87 0.74
N LEU A 250 5.40 13.31 -0.48
CA LEU A 250 6.34 13.66 -1.53
C LEU A 250 6.23 15.13 -1.92
N LEU A 251 5.01 15.64 -2.13
CA LEU A 251 4.76 17.04 -2.46
C LEU A 251 5.12 17.96 -1.29
N ARG A 252 4.88 17.56 -0.03
CA ARG A 252 5.37 18.35 1.11
C ARG A 252 6.89 18.50 1.08
N ALA A 253 7.62 17.40 0.86
CA ALA A 253 9.07 17.42 0.80
C ALA A 253 9.59 18.15 -0.46
N LEU A 254 8.93 17.98 -1.61
CA LEU A 254 9.26 18.66 -2.86
C LEU A 254 9.03 20.19 -2.75
N GLY A 255 8.02 20.61 -1.99
CA GLY A 255 7.79 22.03 -1.70
C GLY A 255 8.97 22.67 -0.99
N GLN A 256 9.68 21.93 -0.13
CA GLN A 256 10.92 22.41 0.50
C GLN A 256 12.07 22.46 -0.51
N ASP A 257 12.15 21.48 -1.41
CA ASP A 257 13.16 21.50 -2.49
C ASP A 257 12.98 22.71 -3.42
N PHE A 258 11.74 23.19 -3.60
CA PHE A 258 11.35 24.31 -4.47
C PHE A 258 10.94 25.59 -3.71
N GLU A 259 11.28 25.72 -2.43
CA GLU A 259 10.76 26.76 -1.53
C GLU A 259 10.89 28.18 -2.12
N SER A 260 12.07 28.54 -2.63
CA SER A 260 12.30 29.86 -3.22
C SER A 260 11.40 30.12 -4.43
N MET A 261 11.23 29.13 -5.30
CA MET A 261 10.38 29.25 -6.49
C MET A 261 8.90 29.38 -6.12
N LEU A 262 8.43 28.62 -5.12
CA LEU A 262 7.05 28.71 -4.65
C LEU A 262 6.77 30.06 -3.98
N ALA A 263 7.75 30.61 -3.24
CA ALA A 263 7.68 31.93 -2.64
C ALA A 263 7.65 33.04 -3.71
N ASP A 264 8.54 32.99 -4.69
CA ASP A 264 8.64 33.98 -5.78
C ASP A 264 7.36 34.04 -6.61
N ARG A 265 6.68 32.90 -6.77
CA ARG A 265 5.41 32.79 -7.53
C ARG A 265 4.18 33.01 -6.67
N ASN A 266 4.34 33.27 -5.37
CA ASN A 266 3.27 33.47 -4.40
C ASN A 266 2.21 32.34 -4.42
N VAL A 267 2.67 31.08 -4.53
CA VAL A 267 1.80 29.88 -4.58
C VAL A 267 1.81 29.06 -3.30
N ALA A 268 2.60 29.45 -2.30
CA ALA A 268 2.80 28.67 -1.06
C ALA A 268 1.47 28.31 -0.36
N THR A 269 0.53 29.26 -0.23
CA THR A 269 -0.77 28.98 0.39
C THR A 269 -1.58 27.93 -0.39
N VAL A 270 -1.59 28.01 -1.73
CA VAL A 270 -2.34 27.05 -2.57
C VAL A 270 -1.67 25.67 -2.52
N TRP A 271 -0.33 25.63 -2.45
CA TRP A 271 0.45 24.42 -2.24
C TRP A 271 0.10 23.71 -0.94
N GLU A 272 0.04 24.45 0.17
CA GLU A 272 -0.35 23.91 1.48
C GLU A 272 -1.78 23.38 1.49
N HIS A 273 -2.74 24.11 0.91
CA HIS A 273 -4.12 23.66 0.79
C HIS A 273 -4.27 22.39 -0.06
N MET A 274 -3.52 22.28 -1.16
CA MET A 274 -3.44 21.08 -1.99
C MET A 274 -3.02 19.86 -1.15
N ILE A 275 -1.92 19.99 -0.40
CA ILE A 275 -1.42 18.92 0.47
C ILE A 275 -2.43 18.58 1.56
N ALA A 276 -3.03 19.60 2.21
CA ALA A 276 -4.01 19.41 3.26
C ALA A 276 -5.23 18.61 2.78
N SER A 277 -5.74 18.87 1.57
CA SER A 277 -6.84 18.10 0.98
C SER A 277 -6.47 16.64 0.72
N MET A 278 -5.25 16.37 0.25
CA MET A 278 -4.77 15.00 0.06
C MET A 278 -4.59 14.27 1.39
N VAL A 279 -4.07 14.96 2.41
CA VAL A 279 -3.95 14.44 3.78
C VAL A 279 -5.31 14.13 4.37
N GLU A 280 -6.30 15.00 4.21
CA GLU A 280 -7.66 14.79 4.70
C GLU A 280 -8.27 13.53 4.08
N ALA A 281 -8.13 13.35 2.76
CA ALA A 281 -8.55 12.14 2.05
C ALA A 281 -7.83 10.88 2.54
N ALA A 282 -6.52 10.98 2.75
CA ALA A 282 -5.67 9.89 3.22
C ALA A 282 -5.85 9.58 4.71
N SER A 283 -6.46 10.46 5.50
CA SER A 283 -6.66 10.28 6.96
C SER A 283 -8.01 9.65 7.31
N LEU A 284 -8.87 9.40 6.31
CA LEU A 284 -10.14 8.68 6.53
C LEU A 284 -9.86 7.26 7.05
N ARG A 285 -10.56 6.88 8.12
CA ARG A 285 -10.35 5.61 8.86
C ARG A 285 -11.69 4.97 9.25
N PRO A 286 -12.51 4.54 8.28
CA PRO A 286 -13.73 3.82 8.59
C PRO A 286 -13.38 2.47 9.23
N LEU A 287 -14.19 2.01 10.21
CA LEU A 287 -14.04 0.67 10.78
C LEU A 287 -14.31 -0.42 9.73
N VAL A 288 -15.27 -0.16 8.86
CA VAL A 288 -15.64 -0.99 7.70
C VAL A 288 -15.89 -0.05 6.54
N VAL A 289 -15.22 -0.30 5.41
CA VAL A 289 -15.46 0.48 4.18
C VAL A 289 -16.86 0.15 3.68
N SER A 290 -17.57 1.19 3.22
CA SER A 290 -18.98 1.10 2.88
C SER A 290 -19.18 1.82 1.57
N ASN A 291 -19.84 1.14 0.64
CA ASN A 291 -20.23 1.66 -0.67
C ASN A 291 -21.76 1.67 -0.78
N GLY A 292 -22.40 2.37 0.16
CA GLY A 292 -23.84 2.62 0.14
C GLY A 292 -24.24 3.48 -1.05
N SER A 293 -25.53 3.49 -1.41
CA SER A 293 -26.03 4.43 -2.42
C SER A 293 -25.69 5.88 -2.01
N PRO A 294 -25.27 6.76 -2.93
CA PRO A 294 -24.95 8.15 -2.61
C PRO A 294 -26.08 8.93 -1.92
N ASP A 295 -27.33 8.56 -2.17
CA ASP A 295 -28.56 9.09 -1.58
C ASP A 295 -29.17 8.15 -0.51
N GLY A 296 -28.41 7.15 -0.08
CA GLY A 296 -28.85 6.12 0.85
C GLY A 296 -29.02 6.65 2.29
N LEU A 297 -30.06 6.16 2.97
CA LEU A 297 -30.37 6.56 4.35
C LEU A 297 -29.53 5.82 5.41
N ILE A 298 -29.13 4.57 5.12
CA ILE A 298 -28.62 3.62 6.13
C ILE A 298 -27.09 3.48 6.07
N PHE A 299 -26.54 3.33 4.88
CA PHE A 299 -25.13 3.02 4.68
C PHE A 299 -24.37 4.25 4.17
N PRO A 300 -23.28 4.67 4.82
CA PRO A 300 -22.45 5.75 4.31
C PRO A 300 -21.78 5.31 2.99
N ASN A 301 -21.38 6.30 2.20
CA ASN A 301 -20.53 6.07 1.02
C ASN A 301 -19.14 6.67 1.26
N HIS A 302 -18.22 5.84 1.75
CA HIS A 302 -16.85 6.26 2.07
C HIS A 302 -16.03 6.55 0.81
N LEU A 303 -16.30 5.85 -0.30
CA LEU A 303 -15.67 6.09 -1.59
C LEU A 303 -16.02 7.46 -2.15
N ALA A 304 -17.30 7.87 -2.07
CA ALA A 304 -17.74 9.19 -2.47
C ALA A 304 -17.11 10.30 -1.60
N ALA A 305 -17.03 10.09 -0.28
CA ALA A 305 -16.36 11.02 0.64
C ALA A 305 -14.87 11.19 0.30
N GLN A 306 -14.15 10.09 0.10
CA GLN A 306 -12.74 10.11 -0.30
C GLN A 306 -12.56 10.74 -1.69
N GLY A 307 -13.43 10.40 -2.64
CA GLY A 307 -13.42 10.92 -4.01
C GLY A 307 -13.61 12.43 -4.07
N PHE A 308 -14.52 12.99 -3.25
CA PHE A 308 -14.70 14.44 -3.14
C PHE A 308 -13.40 15.14 -2.68
N LEU A 309 -12.75 14.60 -1.64
CA LEU A 309 -11.50 15.16 -1.10
C LEU A 309 -10.34 15.07 -2.11
N LEU A 310 -10.23 13.92 -2.79
CA LEU A 310 -9.27 13.71 -3.86
C LEU A 310 -9.46 14.71 -5.00
N LEU A 311 -10.70 14.92 -5.45
CA LEU A 311 -11.02 15.87 -6.52
C LEU A 311 -10.64 17.31 -6.11
N ARG A 312 -10.90 17.68 -4.85
CA ARG A 312 -10.50 18.98 -4.30
C ARG A 312 -8.98 19.18 -4.38
N GLY A 313 -8.20 18.21 -3.88
CA GLY A 313 -6.74 18.25 -3.92
C GLY A 313 -6.20 18.29 -5.35
N ARG A 314 -6.79 17.52 -6.27
CA ARG A 314 -6.41 17.51 -7.69
C ARG A 314 -6.68 18.85 -8.39
N ILE A 315 -7.79 19.52 -8.09
CA ILE A 315 -8.10 20.84 -8.64
C ILE A 315 -7.07 21.88 -8.16
N GLN A 316 -6.78 21.89 -6.85
CA GLN A 316 -5.76 22.78 -6.27
C GLN A 316 -4.37 22.51 -6.86
N LEU A 317 -4.02 21.24 -7.09
CA LEU A 317 -2.77 20.87 -7.75
C LEU A 317 -2.66 21.46 -9.17
N ARG A 318 -3.75 21.41 -9.95
CA ARG A 318 -3.78 22.02 -11.29
C ARG A 318 -3.73 23.54 -11.22
N GLU A 319 -4.34 24.13 -10.20
CA GLU A 319 -4.25 25.57 -9.96
C GLU A 319 -2.80 26.00 -9.70
N VAL A 320 -2.05 25.28 -8.85
CA VAL A 320 -0.62 25.50 -8.65
C VAL A 320 0.13 25.44 -9.98
N ALA A 321 -0.04 24.37 -10.76
CA ALA A 321 0.63 24.21 -12.06
C ALA A 321 0.31 25.39 -13.00
N ASN A 322 -0.94 25.83 -13.05
CA ASN A 322 -1.38 26.97 -13.86
C ASN A 322 -0.78 28.31 -13.40
N ILE A 323 -0.61 28.53 -12.09
CA ILE A 323 0.04 29.75 -11.58
C ILE A 323 1.54 29.71 -11.90
N LEU A 324 2.18 28.56 -11.73
CA LEU A 324 3.59 28.37 -12.08
C LEU A 324 3.87 28.59 -13.57
N ALA A 325 2.89 28.39 -14.46
CA ALA A 325 3.05 28.56 -15.90
C ALA A 325 2.97 30.04 -16.37
N LYS A 326 2.45 30.96 -15.55
CA LYS A 326 2.25 32.38 -15.89
C LYS A 326 3.47 33.22 -15.59
#